data_AF-A0A833ZFD7-F1
#
_entry.id   AF-A0A833ZFD7-F1
#
_cell.length_a   1.000
_cell.length_b   1.000
_cell.length_c   1.000
_cell.angle_alpha   90.00
_cell.angle_beta   90.00
_cell.angle_gamma   90.00
#
_symmetry.space_group_name_H-M   'P 1'
#
loop_
_entity.id
_entity.type
_entity.pdbx_description
1 polymer ?
#
loop_
_entity_poly.entity_id
_entity_poly.type
_entity_poly.pdbx_seq_one_letter_code
_entity_poly.pdbx_strand_id
1 'polypeptide(L)'
;MTVPGAFRLFVNGEVVSAQGYEYDNLYVHFFVELPAGNWSSPEFQQLSGITQTCTTKSLGMDKVAYFSYPFTFEASFLHEDESAEALPEWPVLYCEVLSLDFWQRYCVEGYGAAVLPATPGSHTLTVSTWRPVELGTVAELRRFFLGGSLELEDLSYVRIPGTFKGERLSRFGLRTETTGSVTFRLHCLQQSRAFMESSSLRRRMRSVLDRLEGFSQQSSVHNVLEAFRRARRRMQEARGSLPQDLVSPSGTVVS
;
A
#
# COMPACT_ATOMS: atom_id res chain seq x y z
N MET A 1 15.68 22.44 16.66
CA MET A 1 15.03 21.75 17.79
C MET A 1 13.59 21.42 17.39
N THR A 2 13.07 20.24 17.74
CA THR A 2 11.68 19.82 17.44
C THR A 2 10.67 20.68 18.21
N VAL A 3 9.61 21.14 17.55
CA VAL A 3 8.52 21.92 18.17
C VAL A 3 7.79 21.03 19.21
N PRO A 4 7.36 21.54 20.38
CA PRO A 4 6.54 20.77 21.33
C PRO A 4 5.30 20.20 20.63
N GLY A 5 5.02 18.91 20.82
CA GLY A 5 3.90 18.22 20.16
C GLY A 5 4.17 17.67 18.75
N ALA A 6 5.30 18.01 18.12
CA ALA A 6 5.68 17.45 16.83
C ALA A 6 6.21 16.01 16.96
N PHE A 7 5.87 15.18 15.99
CA PHE A 7 6.41 13.85 15.75
C PHE A 7 7.25 13.90 14.48
N ARG A 8 8.46 13.37 14.51
CA ARG A 8 9.32 13.25 13.33
C ARG A 8 9.53 11.78 12.99
N LEU A 9 9.32 11.46 11.73
CA LEU A 9 9.64 10.19 11.13
C LEU A 9 10.85 10.38 10.22
N PHE A 10 11.88 9.60 10.47
CA PHE A 10 13.05 9.53 9.59
C PHE A 10 13.16 8.10 9.08
N VAL A 11 13.25 7.93 7.77
CA VAL A 11 13.30 6.61 7.14
C VAL A 11 14.54 6.51 6.28
N ASN A 12 15.39 5.53 6.60
CA ASN A 12 16.43 5.06 5.70
C ASN A 12 15.90 3.83 4.96
N GLY A 13 15.67 3.96 3.67
CA GLY A 13 15.13 2.93 2.81
C GLY A 13 16.15 2.37 1.83
N GLU A 14 15.86 1.19 1.32
CA GLU A 14 16.57 0.53 0.25
C GLU A 14 15.54 -0.16 -0.66
N VAL A 15 15.61 0.10 -1.96
CA VAL A 15 14.95 -0.77 -2.96
C VAL A 15 15.86 -1.96 -3.16
N VAL A 16 15.48 -3.11 -2.62
CA VAL A 16 16.35 -4.30 -2.56
C VAL A 16 16.29 -5.03 -3.90
N SER A 17 15.09 -5.45 -4.31
CA SER A 17 14.91 -6.28 -5.49
C SER A 17 13.50 -6.22 -6.07
N ALA A 18 13.38 -6.62 -7.33
CA ALA A 18 12.13 -6.91 -8.02
C ALA A 18 12.17 -8.36 -8.53
N GLN A 19 11.05 -9.09 -8.41
CA GLN A 19 10.98 -10.48 -8.84
C GLN A 19 9.61 -10.85 -9.41
N GLY A 20 9.59 -11.88 -10.25
CA GLY A 20 8.35 -12.42 -10.84
C GLY A 20 7.81 -11.60 -12.00
N TYR A 21 8.66 -10.82 -12.67
CA TYR A 21 8.31 -10.09 -13.89
C TYR A 21 8.67 -10.90 -15.14
N GLU A 22 7.88 -10.72 -16.20
CA GLU A 22 8.07 -11.41 -17.48
C GLU A 22 9.32 -10.91 -18.21
N TYR A 23 9.51 -9.59 -18.22
CA TYR A 23 10.59 -8.91 -18.92
C TYR A 23 11.81 -8.68 -18.03
N ASP A 24 12.94 -8.51 -18.68
CA ASP A 24 14.24 -8.28 -18.05
C ASP A 24 14.60 -6.78 -18.04
N ASN A 25 15.78 -6.44 -17.51
CA ASN A 25 16.29 -5.05 -17.42
C ASN A 25 15.30 -4.15 -16.71
N LEU A 26 15.00 -4.51 -15.47
CA LEU A 26 14.01 -3.81 -14.66
C LEU A 26 14.62 -2.56 -14.03
N TYR A 27 13.80 -1.57 -13.75
CA TYR A 27 14.09 -0.45 -12.85
C TYR A 27 12.79 -0.03 -12.15
N VAL A 28 12.93 0.66 -11.02
CA VAL A 28 11.80 1.03 -10.17
C VAL A 28 11.77 2.54 -10.01
N HIS A 29 10.62 3.14 -10.33
CA HIS A 29 10.25 4.47 -9.88
C HIS A 29 9.46 4.34 -8.59
N PHE A 30 9.76 5.16 -7.59
CA PHE A 30 8.98 5.17 -6.36
C PHE A 30 8.83 6.59 -5.83
N PHE A 31 7.76 6.81 -5.07
CA PHE A 31 7.61 8.04 -4.29
C PHE A 31 6.84 7.78 -3.00
N VAL A 32 7.03 8.67 -2.03
CA VAL A 32 6.36 8.66 -0.74
C VAL A 32 5.36 9.81 -0.72
N GLU A 33 4.10 9.47 -0.65
CA GLU A 33 3.01 10.42 -0.44
C GLU A 33 2.86 10.70 1.05
N LEU A 34 2.88 11.98 1.41
CA LEU A 34 2.55 12.43 2.75
C LEU A 34 1.08 12.84 2.79
N PRO A 35 0.28 12.33 3.75
CA PRO A 35 -1.11 12.71 3.88
C PRO A 35 -1.30 14.21 4.11
N ALA A 36 -2.35 14.77 3.51
CA ALA A 36 -2.61 16.20 3.57
C ALA A 36 -2.90 16.70 5.00
N GLY A 37 -2.64 17.98 5.24
CA GLY A 37 -3.01 18.69 6.47
C GLY A 37 -1.89 18.71 7.52
N ASN A 38 -1.50 17.55 8.04
CA ASN A 38 -0.68 17.46 9.27
C ASN A 38 0.75 16.99 9.04
N TRP A 39 1.07 16.49 7.85
CA TRP A 39 2.42 16.06 7.48
C TRP A 39 3.14 17.12 6.66
N SER A 40 4.44 17.24 6.90
CA SER A 40 5.34 18.12 6.18
C SER A 40 6.70 17.44 5.98
N SER A 41 7.45 17.87 4.97
CA SER A 41 8.84 17.48 4.78
C SER A 41 9.68 18.73 4.47
N PRO A 42 11.02 18.69 4.66
CA PRO A 42 11.88 19.80 4.26
C PRO A 42 11.73 20.13 2.76
N GLU A 43 11.68 21.41 2.40
CA GLU A 43 11.37 21.86 1.03
C GLU A 43 12.31 21.31 -0.05
N PHE A 44 13.57 21.06 0.29
CA PHE A 44 14.59 20.55 -0.63
C PHE A 44 14.65 19.02 -0.69
N GLN A 45 13.86 18.32 0.13
CA GLN A 45 13.93 16.87 0.21
C GLN A 45 13.12 16.23 -0.91
N GLN A 46 13.77 15.34 -1.65
CA GLN A 46 13.07 14.53 -2.65
C GLN A 46 12.37 13.35 -1.97
N LEU A 47 11.05 13.27 -2.12
CA LEU A 47 10.24 12.13 -1.66
C LEU A 47 10.08 11.06 -2.75
N SER A 48 10.86 11.12 -3.81
CA SER A 48 10.83 10.19 -4.94
C SER A 48 12.23 9.75 -5.35
N GLY A 49 12.31 8.62 -6.04
CA GLY A 49 13.57 8.08 -6.52
C GLY A 49 13.38 7.16 -7.72
N ILE A 50 14.47 6.98 -8.46
CA ILE A 50 14.56 6.12 -9.65
C ILE A 50 15.80 5.25 -9.47
N THR A 51 15.62 3.93 -9.49
CA THR A 51 16.76 3.01 -9.43
C THR A 51 17.50 2.95 -10.75
N GLN A 52 18.72 2.43 -10.74
CA GLN A 52 19.36 1.98 -11.96
C GLN A 52 18.62 0.78 -12.57
N THR A 53 18.87 0.55 -13.86
CA THR A 53 18.39 -0.65 -14.57
C THR A 53 19.23 -1.86 -14.19
N CYS A 54 18.56 -2.97 -13.87
CA CYS A 54 19.20 -4.22 -13.45
C CYS A 54 18.66 -5.40 -14.26
N THR A 55 19.59 -6.18 -14.81
CA THR A 55 19.30 -7.49 -15.39
C THR A 55 18.99 -8.50 -14.29
N THR A 56 17.99 -9.32 -14.54
CA THR A 56 17.50 -10.36 -13.65
C THR A 56 18.50 -11.52 -13.59
N LYS A 57 18.61 -12.12 -12.41
CA LYS A 57 19.39 -13.33 -12.16
C LYS A 57 18.43 -14.45 -11.76
N SER A 58 18.67 -15.66 -12.26
CA SER A 58 17.91 -16.84 -11.85
C SER A 58 18.29 -17.24 -10.43
N LEU A 59 17.31 -17.24 -9.52
CA LEU A 59 17.41 -17.78 -8.17
C LEU A 59 16.41 -18.93 -8.04
N GLY A 60 16.88 -20.16 -8.29
CA GLY A 60 15.98 -21.30 -8.42
C GLY A 60 15.08 -21.16 -9.65
N MET A 61 13.76 -21.16 -9.43
CA MET A 61 12.76 -20.96 -10.48
C MET A 61 12.43 -19.47 -10.72
N ASP A 62 12.87 -18.58 -9.83
CA ASP A 62 12.52 -17.17 -9.87
C ASP A 62 13.56 -16.35 -10.61
N LYS A 63 13.13 -15.30 -11.31
CA LYS A 63 13.99 -14.26 -11.87
C LYS A 63 13.95 -13.03 -10.96
N VAL A 64 15.12 -12.60 -10.48
CA VAL A 64 15.25 -11.51 -9.51
C VAL A 64 16.24 -10.46 -10.00
N ALA A 65 15.79 -9.20 -10.10
CA ALA A 65 16.65 -8.04 -10.30
C ALA A 65 17.01 -7.45 -8.93
N TYR A 66 18.30 -7.24 -8.65
CA TYR A 66 18.78 -6.66 -7.39
C TYR A 66 19.27 -5.24 -7.63
N PHE A 67 18.62 -4.27 -6.99
CA PHE A 67 18.94 -2.85 -7.16
C PHE A 67 19.91 -2.36 -6.08
N SER A 68 19.72 -2.76 -4.82
CA SER A 68 20.53 -2.22 -3.70
C SER A 68 20.57 -0.67 -3.70
N TYR A 69 19.43 -0.04 -4.02
CA TYR A 69 19.34 1.42 -4.20
C TYR A 69 18.92 2.08 -2.88
N PRO A 70 19.80 2.83 -2.20
CA PRO A 70 19.47 3.49 -0.94
C PRO A 70 18.71 4.79 -1.18
N PHE A 71 17.80 5.12 -0.27
CA PHE A 71 17.13 6.43 -0.20
C PHE A 71 16.84 6.82 1.24
N THR A 72 16.64 8.10 1.49
CA THR A 72 16.35 8.61 2.83
C THR A 72 15.36 9.77 2.74
N PHE A 73 14.43 9.82 3.69
CA PHE A 73 13.56 10.97 3.84
C PHE A 73 13.19 11.22 5.31
N GLU A 74 12.94 12.49 5.64
CA GLU A 74 12.41 12.98 6.91
C GLU A 74 11.02 13.60 6.69
N ALA A 75 10.07 13.26 7.57
CA ALA A 75 8.76 13.87 7.60
C ALA A 75 8.41 14.27 9.03
N SER A 76 7.73 15.41 9.19
CA SER A 76 7.25 15.93 10.47
C SER A 76 5.72 15.92 10.46
N PHE A 77 5.14 15.32 11.49
CA PHE A 77 3.72 15.35 11.80
C PHE A 77 3.46 16.34 12.95
N LEU A 78 2.54 17.27 12.73
CA LEU A 78 2.05 18.22 13.72
C LEU A 78 0.60 17.87 14.06
N HIS A 79 0.34 17.60 15.32
CA HIS A 79 -1.01 17.31 15.80
C HIS A 79 -1.60 18.60 16.39
N GLU A 80 -2.47 19.26 15.62
CA GLU A 80 -3.07 20.55 16.01
C GLU A 80 -4.48 20.43 16.62
N ASP A 81 -5.25 19.39 16.26
CA ASP A 81 -6.66 19.24 16.69
C ASP A 81 -6.90 18.02 17.61
N GLU A 82 -7.32 18.27 18.86
CA GLU A 82 -7.73 17.24 19.84
C GLU A 82 -9.18 16.73 19.63
N SER A 83 -9.95 17.36 18.75
CA SER A 83 -11.39 17.13 18.56
C SER A 83 -11.74 16.11 17.47
N ALA A 84 -10.78 15.73 16.63
CA ALA A 84 -11.01 14.77 15.56
C ALA A 84 -10.81 13.34 16.08
N GLU A 85 -11.91 12.60 16.25
CA GLU A 85 -11.89 11.14 16.47
C GLU A 85 -11.27 10.36 15.29
N ALA A 86 -11.00 11.04 14.17
CA ALA A 86 -10.41 10.47 12.98
C ALA A 86 -8.95 10.04 13.22
N LEU A 87 -8.64 8.83 12.78
CA LEU A 87 -7.29 8.29 12.78
C LEU A 87 -6.41 9.13 11.86
N PRO A 88 -5.18 9.51 12.27
CA PRO A 88 -4.27 10.19 11.36
C PRO A 88 -3.90 9.25 10.22
N GLU A 89 -3.98 9.75 8.99
CA GLU A 89 -3.45 9.05 7.83
C GLU A 89 -1.92 8.95 7.93
N TRP A 90 -1.36 7.87 7.39
CA TRP A 90 0.08 7.57 7.46
C TRP A 90 0.75 7.61 6.09
N PRO A 91 2.03 8.02 5.99
CA PRO A 91 2.78 8.04 4.74
C PRO A 91 2.75 6.72 3.97
N VAL A 92 2.67 6.84 2.64
CA VAL A 92 2.46 5.73 1.72
C VAL A 92 3.56 5.71 0.68
N LEU A 93 4.21 4.57 0.52
CA LEU A 93 5.16 4.32 -0.55
C LEU A 93 4.42 3.76 -1.76
N TYR A 94 4.53 4.43 -2.90
CA TYR A 94 4.08 3.95 -4.20
C TYR A 94 5.29 3.56 -5.03
N CYS A 95 5.13 2.55 -5.88
CA CYS A 95 6.15 2.14 -6.82
C CYS A 95 5.55 1.74 -8.17
N GLU A 96 6.32 2.02 -9.20
CA GLU A 96 6.11 1.59 -10.58
C GLU A 96 7.36 0.82 -11.00
N VAL A 97 7.16 -0.39 -11.51
CA VAL A 97 8.22 -1.22 -12.07
C VAL A 97 8.16 -1.10 -13.58
N LEU A 98 9.30 -0.80 -14.18
CA LEU A 98 9.45 -0.67 -15.61
C LEU A 98 10.51 -1.63 -16.11
N SER A 99 10.33 -2.12 -17.33
CA SER A 99 11.35 -2.86 -18.07
C SER A 99 11.91 -1.99 -19.19
N LEU A 100 13.14 -2.29 -19.62
CA LEU A 100 13.76 -1.67 -20.79
C LEU A 100 14.04 -2.73 -21.85
N ASP A 101 13.41 -2.58 -23.01
CA ASP A 101 13.57 -3.52 -24.11
C ASP A 101 14.85 -3.27 -24.94
N PHE A 102 15.11 -4.15 -25.90
CA PHE A 102 16.25 -4.05 -26.81
C PHE A 102 16.26 -2.74 -27.63
N TRP A 103 15.08 -2.15 -27.89
CA TRP A 103 14.91 -0.89 -28.60
C TRP A 103 14.97 0.34 -27.68
N GLN A 104 15.37 0.16 -26.41
CA GLN A 104 15.44 1.22 -25.40
C GLN A 104 14.07 1.87 -25.13
N ARG A 105 12.98 1.13 -25.34
CA ARG A 105 11.64 1.55 -24.97
C ARG A 105 11.35 1.06 -23.56
N TYR A 106 10.71 1.91 -22.77
CA TYR A 106 10.23 1.54 -21.45
C TYR A 106 8.83 0.92 -21.55
N CYS A 107 8.59 -0.10 -20.76
CA CYS A 107 7.26 -0.68 -20.60
C CYS A 107 6.92 -0.77 -19.12
N VAL A 108 5.69 -0.39 -18.77
CA VAL A 108 5.19 -0.57 -17.41
C VAL A 108 4.92 -2.06 -17.17
N GLU A 109 5.53 -2.59 -16.12
CA GLU A 109 5.39 -3.97 -15.67
C GLU A 109 4.45 -4.11 -14.48
N GLY A 110 4.27 -3.05 -13.69
CA GLY A 110 3.30 -3.06 -12.63
C GLY A 110 3.41 -1.90 -11.67
N TYR A 111 2.31 -1.65 -10.99
CA TYR A 111 2.15 -0.65 -9.97
C TYR A 111 1.90 -1.30 -8.61
N GLY A 112 2.46 -0.72 -7.56
CA GLY A 112 2.33 -1.20 -6.20
C GLY A 112 2.28 -0.06 -5.21
N ALA A 113 1.70 -0.32 -4.03
CA ALA A 113 1.70 0.64 -2.94
C ALA A 113 1.71 -0.07 -1.59
N ALA A 114 2.37 0.52 -0.60
CA ALA A 114 2.38 0.06 0.78
C ALA A 114 2.40 1.23 1.76
N VAL A 115 1.64 1.10 2.84
CA VAL A 115 1.72 2.04 3.97
C VAL A 115 3.04 1.81 4.68
N LEU A 116 3.76 2.89 4.98
CA LEU A 116 5.03 2.80 5.68
C LEU A 116 4.85 2.25 7.11
N PRO A 117 5.84 1.56 7.70
CA PRO A 117 5.71 1.02 9.04
C PRO A 117 5.52 2.14 10.07
N ALA A 118 4.47 2.02 10.87
CA ALA A 118 4.18 2.95 11.96
C ALA A 118 5.02 2.69 13.23
N THR A 119 5.82 1.62 13.24
CA THR A 119 6.71 1.28 14.35
C THR A 119 8.16 1.63 14.04
N PRO A 120 8.93 2.12 15.03
CA PRO A 120 10.37 2.29 14.87
C PRO A 120 11.04 0.92 14.75
N GLY A 121 12.11 0.83 13.95
CA GLY A 121 12.86 -0.41 13.75
C GLY A 121 13.16 -0.72 12.30
N SER A 122 13.62 -1.94 12.05
CA SER A 122 13.92 -2.46 10.71
C SER A 122 12.77 -3.30 10.20
N HIS A 123 12.36 -3.03 8.96
CA HIS A 123 11.20 -3.64 8.31
C HIS A 123 11.57 -4.05 6.89
N THR A 124 11.10 -5.23 6.47
CA THR A 124 11.15 -5.66 5.07
C THR A 124 9.72 -5.68 4.53
N LEU A 125 9.45 -4.86 3.52
CA LEU A 125 8.16 -4.78 2.85
C LEU A 125 8.26 -5.43 1.47
N THR A 126 7.41 -6.41 1.21
CA THR A 126 7.23 -6.97 -0.14
C THR A 126 5.93 -6.43 -0.70
N VAL A 127 6.05 -5.57 -1.71
CA VAL A 127 4.92 -4.90 -2.38
C VAL A 127 4.55 -5.70 -3.61
N SER A 128 3.41 -6.39 -3.59
CA SER A 128 2.84 -7.02 -4.78
C SER A 128 2.42 -5.95 -5.78
N THR A 129 2.69 -6.19 -7.06
CA THR A 129 2.34 -5.26 -8.13
C THR A 129 1.28 -5.83 -9.07
N TRP A 130 0.55 -4.94 -9.73
CA TRP A 130 -0.40 -5.26 -10.78
C TRP A 130 -0.38 -4.21 -11.87
N ARG A 131 -0.82 -4.56 -13.08
CA ARG A 131 -0.98 -3.61 -14.19
C ARG A 131 -2.37 -3.72 -14.82
N PRO A 132 -2.91 -2.64 -15.40
CA PRO A 132 -4.13 -2.73 -16.20
C PRO A 132 -3.87 -3.55 -17.48
N VAL A 133 -4.88 -4.30 -17.92
CA VAL A 133 -4.79 -5.14 -19.12
C VAL A 133 -5.99 -4.95 -20.04
N GLU A 134 -5.72 -4.90 -21.34
CA GLU A 134 -6.74 -5.04 -22.38
C GLU A 134 -6.93 -6.53 -22.69
N LEU A 135 -8.16 -6.93 -23.02
CA LEU A 135 -8.38 -8.30 -23.47
C LEU A 135 -8.06 -8.48 -24.95
N GLY A 136 -7.51 -9.65 -25.26
CA GLY A 136 -7.45 -10.19 -26.62
C GLY A 136 -6.04 -10.20 -27.20
N THR A 137 -5.82 -11.10 -28.15
CA THR A 137 -4.49 -11.37 -28.73
C THR A 137 -3.84 -10.14 -29.34
N VAL A 138 -4.63 -9.20 -29.90
CA VAL A 138 -4.11 -7.97 -30.48
C VAL A 138 -3.45 -7.07 -29.43
N ALA A 139 -4.01 -7.00 -28.22
CA ALA A 139 -3.42 -6.22 -27.13
C ALA A 139 -2.09 -6.83 -26.68
N GLU A 140 -2.04 -8.15 -26.52
CA GLU A 140 -0.80 -8.86 -26.17
C GLU A 140 0.28 -8.68 -27.24
N LEU A 141 -0.08 -8.77 -28.53
CA LEU A 141 0.85 -8.53 -29.63
C LEU A 141 1.35 -7.08 -29.64
N ARG A 142 0.48 -6.09 -29.34
CA ARG A 142 0.90 -4.68 -29.23
C ARG A 142 1.87 -4.48 -28.08
N ARG A 143 1.62 -5.07 -26.91
CA ARG A 143 2.56 -5.02 -25.79
C ARG A 143 3.90 -5.62 -26.19
N PHE A 144 3.88 -6.82 -26.76
CA PHE A 144 5.12 -7.53 -27.12
C PHE A 144 5.95 -6.80 -28.19
N PHE A 145 5.32 -6.33 -29.27
CA PHE A 145 6.04 -5.72 -30.40
C PHE A 145 6.24 -4.22 -30.28
N LEU A 146 5.26 -3.50 -29.75
CA LEU A 146 5.27 -2.03 -29.70
C LEU A 146 5.69 -1.50 -28.32
N GLY A 147 5.70 -2.35 -27.29
CA GLY A 147 5.93 -1.93 -25.91
C GLY A 147 4.76 -1.17 -25.29
N GLY A 148 3.60 -1.15 -25.96
CA GLY A 148 2.42 -0.39 -25.51
C GLY A 148 1.57 -1.20 -24.54
N SER A 149 1.31 -0.63 -23.36
CA SER A 149 0.30 -1.11 -22.42
C SER A 149 -0.61 0.02 -21.96
N LEU A 150 -1.76 -0.32 -21.37
CA LEU A 150 -2.50 0.66 -20.59
C LEU A 150 -1.64 1.11 -19.40
N GLU A 151 -1.69 2.40 -19.11
CA GLU A 151 -0.97 3.03 -18.02
C GLU A 151 -1.96 3.77 -17.12
N LEU A 152 -1.60 3.90 -15.85
CA LEU A 152 -2.34 4.77 -14.94
C LEU A 152 -1.93 6.22 -15.20
N GLU A 153 -2.91 7.11 -15.28
CA GLU A 153 -2.64 8.56 -15.34
C GLU A 153 -1.98 9.05 -14.05
N ASP A 154 -2.37 8.47 -12.91
CA ASP A 154 -1.80 8.75 -11.59
C ASP A 154 -1.58 7.44 -10.82
N LEU A 155 -0.36 7.28 -10.30
CA LEU A 155 0.07 6.17 -9.45
C LEU A 155 -0.76 6.04 -8.17
N SER A 156 -1.35 7.13 -7.67
CA SER A 156 -2.23 7.11 -6.50
C SER A 156 -3.47 6.22 -6.72
N TYR A 157 -3.86 5.95 -7.97
CA TYR A 157 -5.02 5.12 -8.33
C TYR A 157 -4.86 3.64 -7.96
N VAL A 158 -3.62 3.21 -7.66
CA VAL A 158 -3.33 1.92 -7.03
C VAL A 158 -4.09 1.78 -5.71
N ARG A 159 -4.29 2.90 -5.01
CA ARG A 159 -5.08 3.01 -3.78
C ARG A 159 -6.26 3.95 -4.01
N ILE A 160 -6.95 4.31 -2.94
CA ILE A 160 -7.93 5.39 -2.99
C ILE A 160 -7.12 6.68 -3.02
N PRO A 161 -7.20 7.49 -4.08
CA PRO A 161 -6.43 8.72 -4.19
C PRO A 161 -6.83 9.71 -3.11
N GLY A 162 -5.87 10.46 -2.55
CA GLY A 162 -6.18 11.51 -1.56
C GLY A 162 -7.07 12.63 -2.13
N THR A 163 -7.11 12.80 -3.44
CA THR A 163 -7.99 13.75 -4.14
C THR A 163 -9.45 13.30 -4.22
N PHE A 164 -9.74 12.03 -3.90
CA PHE A 164 -11.08 11.48 -4.01
C PHE A 164 -11.99 11.95 -2.86
N LYS A 165 -13.01 12.74 -3.19
CA LYS A 165 -13.99 13.31 -2.22
C LYS A 165 -15.37 12.65 -2.25
N GLY A 166 -15.55 11.61 -3.06
CA GLY A 166 -16.84 10.93 -3.23
C GLY A 166 -17.10 9.86 -2.18
N GLU A 167 -18.35 9.40 -2.07
CA GLU A 167 -18.70 8.27 -1.21
C GLU A 167 -18.35 6.91 -1.82
N ARG A 168 -18.32 6.81 -3.15
CA ARG A 168 -18.15 5.55 -3.89
C ARG A 168 -17.15 5.70 -5.02
N LEU A 169 -15.98 5.06 -4.87
CA LEU A 169 -15.00 4.92 -5.94
C LEU A 169 -15.31 3.65 -6.73
N SER A 170 -15.85 3.79 -7.94
CA SER A 170 -16.09 2.65 -8.83
C SER A 170 -14.86 2.35 -9.67
N ARG A 171 -14.36 1.11 -9.59
CA ARG A 171 -13.37 0.55 -10.52
C ARG A 171 -14.01 -0.42 -11.53
N PHE A 172 -15.33 -0.30 -11.74
CA PHE A 172 -16.05 -1.20 -12.64
C PHE A 172 -15.51 -1.10 -14.07
N GLY A 173 -15.28 -2.25 -14.70
CA GLY A 173 -14.71 -2.33 -16.05
C GLY A 173 -13.18 -2.34 -16.09
N LEU A 174 -12.49 -1.95 -15.01
CA LEU A 174 -11.04 -2.05 -14.91
C LEU A 174 -10.63 -3.53 -14.79
N ARG A 175 -9.82 -3.99 -15.74
CA ARG A 175 -9.22 -5.32 -15.73
C ARG A 175 -7.75 -5.18 -15.38
N THR A 176 -7.27 -6.03 -14.49
CA THR A 176 -5.90 -6.00 -14.01
C THR A 176 -5.32 -7.39 -14.01
N GLU A 177 -4.01 -7.47 -14.14
CA GLU A 177 -3.23 -8.68 -13.99
C GLU A 177 -2.21 -8.48 -12.86
N THR A 178 -2.11 -9.45 -11.96
CA THR A 178 -1.04 -9.47 -10.96
C THR A 178 0.26 -9.83 -11.65
N THR A 179 1.31 -9.04 -11.42
CA THR A 179 2.61 -9.24 -12.05
C THR A 179 3.62 -9.73 -11.01
N GLY A 180 4.66 -8.94 -10.75
CA GLY A 180 5.70 -9.29 -9.81
C GLY A 180 5.52 -8.69 -8.42
N SER A 181 6.64 -8.60 -7.71
CA SER A 181 6.72 -7.90 -6.43
C SER A 181 8.05 -7.17 -6.28
N VAL A 182 8.02 -6.07 -5.54
CA VAL A 182 9.21 -5.27 -5.19
C VAL A 182 9.45 -5.38 -3.69
N THR A 183 10.70 -5.66 -3.31
CA THR A 183 11.12 -5.71 -1.91
C THR A 183 11.82 -4.41 -1.54
N PHE A 184 11.28 -3.75 -0.51
CA PHE A 184 11.88 -2.59 0.14
C PHE A 184 12.36 -2.99 1.54
N ARG A 185 13.52 -2.48 1.94
CA ARG A 185 14.00 -2.56 3.32
C ARG A 185 14.00 -1.17 3.91
N LEU A 186 13.36 -1.00 5.06
CA LEU A 186 13.16 0.30 5.70
C LEU A 186 13.66 0.26 7.13
N HIS A 187 14.40 1.29 7.54
CA HIS A 187 14.78 1.55 8.91
C HIS A 187 14.09 2.84 9.36
N CYS A 188 13.03 2.68 10.16
CA CYS A 188 12.21 3.77 10.65
C CYS A 188 12.73 4.24 12.02
N LEU A 189 13.06 5.52 12.10
CA LEU A 189 13.42 6.23 13.32
C LEU A 189 12.31 7.22 13.65
N GLN A 190 11.88 7.23 14.90
CA GLN A 190 10.81 8.11 15.37
C GLN A 190 11.31 8.99 16.50
N GLN A 191 11.11 10.29 16.36
CA GLN A 191 11.54 11.28 17.33
C GLN A 191 10.37 12.18 17.72
N SER A 192 10.09 12.30 19.01
CA SER A 192 9.14 13.29 19.53
C SER A 192 9.55 13.75 20.92
N ARG A 193 9.35 15.05 21.21
CA ARG A 193 9.49 15.58 22.58
C ARG A 193 8.47 14.98 23.54
N ALA A 194 7.30 14.55 23.05
CA ALA A 194 6.29 13.85 23.84
C ALA A 194 6.81 12.52 24.44
N PHE A 195 7.85 11.91 23.87
CA PHE A 195 8.49 10.75 24.48
C PHE A 195 9.34 11.10 25.71
N MET A 196 9.79 12.35 25.83
CA MET A 196 10.63 12.84 26.93
C MET A 196 9.82 13.61 27.99
N GLU A 197 8.74 14.30 27.61
CA GLU A 197 7.97 15.19 28.47
C GLU A 197 6.59 14.60 28.87
N SER A 198 6.31 14.56 30.18
CA SER A 198 5.01 14.29 30.83
C SER A 198 4.31 12.96 30.50
N SER A 199 3.58 12.39 31.46
CA SER A 199 2.85 11.13 31.26
C SER A 199 1.66 11.25 30.29
N SER A 200 1.08 12.45 30.12
CA SER A 200 -0.11 12.68 29.27
C SER A 200 0.25 12.73 27.78
N LEU A 201 1.26 13.53 27.38
CA LEU A 201 1.71 13.63 25.99
C LEU A 201 2.28 12.31 25.47
N ARG A 202 3.00 11.57 26.34
CA ARG A 202 3.50 10.22 26.02
C ARG A 202 2.38 9.21 25.81
N ARG A 203 1.33 9.22 26.65
CA ARG A 203 0.13 8.37 26.46
C ARG A 203 -0.61 8.74 25.18
N ARG A 204 -0.71 10.03 24.85
CA ARG A 204 -1.36 10.53 23.63
C ARG A 204 -0.65 10.04 22.37
N MET A 205 0.67 10.19 22.30
CA MET A 205 1.46 9.72 21.17
C MET A 205 1.44 8.19 21.04
N ARG A 206 1.44 7.46 22.16
CA ARG A 206 1.24 6.00 22.16
C ARG A 206 -0.13 5.61 21.63
N SER A 207 -1.21 6.26 22.05
CA SER A 207 -2.56 5.98 21.51
C SER A 207 -2.64 6.18 20.00
N VAL A 208 -2.00 7.23 19.47
CA VAL A 208 -1.91 7.45 18.03
C VAL A 208 -1.13 6.32 17.35
N LEU A 209 0.05 5.96 17.86
CA LEU A 209 0.87 4.88 17.32
C LEU A 209 0.18 3.51 17.44
N ASP A 210 -0.40 3.15 18.58
CA ASP A 210 -1.15 1.91 18.81
C ASP A 210 -2.33 1.78 17.83
N ARG A 211 -3.02 2.89 17.56
CA ARG A 211 -4.10 2.95 16.57
C ARG A 211 -3.61 2.79 15.12
N LEU A 212 -2.38 3.23 14.82
CA LEU A 212 -1.74 3.07 13.51
C LEU A 212 -1.14 1.66 13.32
N GLU A 213 -0.57 1.08 14.39
CA GLU A 213 -0.01 -0.29 14.41
C GLU A 213 -1.08 -1.34 14.09
N GLY A 214 -2.31 -1.08 14.53
CA GLY A 214 -3.50 -1.84 14.19
C GLY A 214 -3.88 -1.83 12.71
N PHE A 215 -3.08 -1.30 11.77
CA PHE A 215 -3.29 -1.37 10.31
C PHE A 215 -2.18 -2.07 9.53
N SER A 216 -1.12 -2.57 10.19
CA SER A 216 -0.21 -3.51 9.53
C SER A 216 -0.99 -4.75 9.07
N GLN A 217 -0.64 -5.34 7.91
CA GLN A 217 -1.47 -6.27 7.09
C GLN A 217 -2.21 -7.41 7.83
N GLN A 218 -1.86 -7.73 9.08
CA GLN A 218 -2.58 -8.67 9.92
C GLN A 218 -3.97 -8.17 10.37
N SER A 219 -4.21 -6.85 10.42
CA SER A 219 -5.49 -6.31 10.87
C SER A 219 -6.57 -6.28 9.80
N SER A 220 -6.22 -6.23 8.51
CA SER A 220 -7.24 -6.31 7.44
C SER A 220 -7.97 -7.65 7.54
N VAL A 221 -7.23 -8.73 7.78
CA VAL A 221 -7.79 -10.07 8.04
C VAL A 221 -8.56 -10.09 9.36
N HIS A 222 -8.05 -9.49 10.43
CA HIS A 222 -8.74 -9.44 11.73
C HIS A 222 -10.05 -8.63 11.67
N ASN A 223 -10.05 -7.47 11.02
CA ASN A 223 -11.19 -6.59 10.83
C ASN A 223 -12.23 -7.22 9.90
N VAL A 224 -11.81 -7.90 8.83
CA VAL A 224 -12.70 -8.70 7.97
C VAL A 224 -13.29 -9.87 8.75
N LEU A 225 -12.49 -10.59 9.53
CA LEU A 225 -12.97 -11.69 10.40
C LEU A 225 -13.93 -11.19 11.47
N GLU A 226 -13.67 -10.04 12.06
CA GLU A 226 -14.52 -9.43 13.08
C GLU A 226 -15.84 -8.94 12.46
N ALA A 227 -15.77 -8.27 11.30
CA ALA A 227 -16.94 -7.87 10.53
C ALA A 227 -17.78 -9.09 10.10
N PHE A 228 -17.13 -10.17 9.66
CA PHE A 228 -17.80 -11.43 9.32
C PHE A 228 -18.45 -12.07 10.55
N ARG A 229 -17.77 -12.10 11.71
CA ARG A 229 -18.32 -12.63 12.97
C ARG A 229 -19.50 -11.79 13.46
N ARG A 230 -19.43 -10.46 13.36
CA ARG A 230 -20.54 -9.55 13.68
C ARG A 230 -21.72 -9.75 12.72
N ALA A 231 -21.47 -9.86 11.42
CA ALA A 231 -22.50 -10.13 10.42
C ALA A 231 -23.17 -11.50 10.66
N ARG A 232 -22.38 -12.54 10.95
CA ARG A 232 -22.89 -13.88 11.29
C ARG A 232 -23.74 -13.87 12.56
N ARG A 233 -23.33 -13.13 13.59
CA ARG A 233 -24.11 -12.98 14.82
C ARG A 233 -25.46 -12.32 14.54
N ARG A 234 -25.48 -11.22 13.78
CA ARG A 234 -26.72 -10.55 13.35
C ARG A 234 -27.63 -11.47 12.54
N MET A 235 -27.07 -12.29 11.63
CA MET A 235 -27.86 -13.28 10.88
C MET A 235 -28.45 -14.36 11.78
N GLN A 236 -27.71 -14.82 12.81
CA GLN A 236 -28.21 -15.81 13.76
C GLN A 236 -29.31 -15.24 14.66
N GLU A 237 -29.15 -14.02 15.13
CA GLU A 237 -30.17 -13.28 15.90
C GLU A 237 -31.43 -13.06 15.05
N ALA A 238 -31.27 -12.61 13.79
CA ALA A 238 -32.37 -12.44 12.84
C ALA A 238 -33.08 -13.77 12.52
N ARG A 239 -32.33 -14.87 12.47
CA ARG A 239 -32.86 -16.23 12.29
C ARG A 239 -33.62 -16.74 13.50
N GLY A 240 -33.22 -16.34 14.71
CA GLY A 240 -33.96 -16.62 15.95
C GLY A 240 -35.25 -15.81 16.08
N SER A 241 -35.30 -14.62 15.48
CA SER A 241 -36.50 -13.77 15.47
C SER A 241 -37.50 -14.07 14.34
N LEU A 242 -37.20 -15.03 13.46
CA LEU A 242 -38.08 -15.42 12.37
C LEU A 242 -39.19 -16.37 12.86
N PRO A 243 -40.47 -16.17 12.48
CA PRO A 243 -41.56 -17.11 12.79
C PRO A 243 -41.25 -18.51 12.25
N GLN A 244 -41.56 -19.55 13.03
CA GLN A 244 -41.22 -20.96 12.71
C GLN A 244 -41.83 -21.45 11.38
N ASP A 245 -42.85 -20.77 10.86
CA ASP A 245 -43.55 -21.11 9.62
C ASP A 245 -42.69 -20.93 8.35
N LEU A 246 -41.60 -20.15 8.42
CA LEU A 246 -40.68 -19.92 7.29
C LEU A 246 -39.41 -20.78 7.34
N VAL A 247 -39.17 -21.52 8.43
CA VAL A 247 -37.91 -22.24 8.67
C VAL A 247 -38.00 -23.73 8.30
N SER A 248 -39.21 -24.25 8.03
CA SER A 248 -39.40 -25.63 7.62
C SER A 248 -39.31 -25.77 6.09
N PRO A 249 -38.41 -26.61 5.54
CA PRO A 249 -38.48 -26.96 4.14
C PRO A 249 -39.74 -27.80 3.93
N SER A 250 -40.62 -27.38 3.02
CA SER A 250 -41.77 -28.17 2.59
C SER A 250 -41.27 -29.48 1.98
N GLY A 251 -41.23 -30.51 2.83
CA GLY A 251 -40.91 -31.87 2.47
C GLY A 251 -41.97 -32.44 1.54
N THR A 252 -41.48 -32.99 0.45
CA THR A 252 -42.12 -33.84 -0.55
C THR A 252 -43.22 -34.74 0.03
N VAL A 253 -44.42 -34.70 -0.56
CA VAL A 253 -45.39 -35.81 -0.48
C VAL A 253 -45.63 -36.29 -1.91
N VAL A 254 -45.00 -37.41 -2.24
CA VAL A 254 -45.40 -38.28 -3.36
C VAL A 254 -46.39 -39.28 -2.77
N SER A 255 -47.61 -39.30 -3.31
CA SER A 255 -48.45 -40.48 -3.52
C SER A 255 -49.48 -40.13 -4.58
#